data_AF-E2FSJ1-F1
#
_entry.id   AF-E2FSJ1-F1
#
_cell.length_a   1.000
_cell.length_b   1.000
_cell.length_c   1.000
_cell.angle_alpha   90.00
_cell.angle_beta   90.00
_cell.angle_gamma   90.00
#
_symmetry.space_group_name_H-M   'P 1'
#
loop_
_entity.id
_entity.type
_entity.pdbx_description
1 polymer ?
#
loop_
_entity_poly.entity_id
_entity_poly.type
_entity_poly.pdbx_seq_one_letter_code
_entity_poly.pdbx_strand_id
1 'polypeptide(L)'
;DIQDASKLFEPIYDQTNAGDGYVSVEVSPTLADDTQGTVEAAKWLHKVVNRPNVYIKIPATAPCIPSIQQTIASGISVNVTLIFSLTRYEAVID
;
A
#
# COMPACT_ATOMS: atom_id res chain seq x y z
N ASP A 1 17.24 -2.78 -0.73
CA ASP A 1 16.36 -2.60 -1.90
C ASP A 1 15.27 -1.56 -1.66
N ILE A 2 14.14 -1.88 -1.02
CA ILE A 2 13.01 -0.92 -0.90
C ILE A 2 13.45 0.36 -0.17
N GLN A 3 14.16 0.24 0.95
CA GLN A 3 14.64 1.41 1.70
C GLN A 3 15.63 2.27 0.89
N ASP A 4 16.49 1.63 0.09
CA ASP A 4 17.48 2.31 -0.74
C ASP A 4 16.82 3.01 -1.92
N ALA A 5 15.86 2.36 -2.57
CA ALA A 5 15.05 2.95 -3.62
C ALA A 5 14.21 4.12 -3.07
N SER A 6 13.56 3.95 -1.92
CA SER A 6 12.82 5.03 -1.26
C SER A 6 13.71 6.23 -0.99
N LYS A 7 14.94 6.02 -0.49
CA LYS A 7 15.92 7.09 -0.31
C LYS A 7 16.34 7.76 -1.63
N LEU A 8 16.47 6.97 -2.71
CA LEU A 8 16.81 7.50 -4.04
C LEU A 8 15.70 8.41 -4.60
N PHE A 9 14.44 8.06 -4.36
CA PHE A 9 13.27 8.81 -4.87
C PHE A 9 12.75 9.90 -3.91
N GLU A 10 13.28 9.99 -2.69
CA GLU A 10 12.92 11.00 -1.69
C GLU A 10 12.97 12.46 -2.24
N PRO A 11 13.97 12.87 -3.06
CA PRO A 11 13.97 14.21 -3.64
C PRO A 11 12.76 14.51 -4.54
N ILE A 12 12.26 13.50 -5.27
CA ILE A 12 11.06 13.66 -6.12
C ILE A 12 9.81 13.76 -5.24
N TYR A 13 9.75 12.94 -4.19
CA TYR A 13 8.67 13.00 -3.21
C TYR A 13 8.56 14.39 -2.57
N ASP A 14 9.67 14.97 -2.15
CA ASP A 14 9.69 16.32 -1.57
C ASP A 14 9.32 17.41 -2.60
N GLN A 15 9.92 17.38 -3.79
CA GLN A 15 9.69 18.39 -4.83
C GLN A 15 8.26 18.40 -5.37
N THR A 16 7.60 17.24 -5.38
CA THR A 16 6.22 17.09 -5.84
C THR A 16 5.20 17.23 -4.72
N ASN A 17 5.63 17.62 -3.51
CA ASN A 17 4.79 17.72 -2.32
C ASN A 17 3.98 16.42 -2.09
N ALA A 18 4.69 15.29 -2.07
CA ALA A 18 4.15 13.94 -1.95
C ALA A 18 3.21 13.48 -3.10
N GLY A 19 3.31 14.13 -4.27
CA GLY A 19 2.57 13.75 -5.49
C GLY A 19 3.18 12.58 -6.27
N ASP A 20 4.50 12.36 -6.16
CA ASP A 20 5.25 11.28 -6.81
C ASP A 20 6.45 10.83 -5.92
N GLY A 21 7.37 10.03 -6.44
CA GLY A 21 8.58 9.59 -5.75
C GLY A 21 8.36 8.43 -4.79
N TYR A 22 7.27 7.68 -4.95
CA TYR A 22 6.96 6.53 -4.10
C TYR A 22 7.62 5.24 -4.57
N VAL A 23 7.86 4.32 -3.63
CA VAL A 23 8.29 2.95 -3.90
C VAL A 23 7.30 1.99 -3.26
N SER A 24 6.80 1.02 -4.03
CA SER A 24 5.82 0.04 -3.55
C SER A 24 6.48 -1.26 -3.07
N VAL A 25 5.98 -1.82 -1.96
CA VAL A 25 6.30 -3.18 -1.50
C VAL A 25 5.00 -3.92 -1.21
N GLU A 26 4.89 -5.16 -1.67
CA GLU A 26 3.65 -5.95 -1.58
C GLU A 26 3.59 -6.80 -0.31
N VAL A 27 2.40 -6.93 0.26
CA VAL A 27 2.12 -7.95 1.29
C VAL A 27 2.22 -9.36 0.69
N SER A 28 2.33 -10.39 1.55
CA SER A 28 2.34 -11.77 1.05
C SER A 28 1.02 -12.09 0.31
N PRO A 29 1.07 -12.65 -0.90
CA PRO A 29 -0.13 -13.10 -1.62
C PRO A 29 -0.96 -14.13 -0.87
N THR A 30 -0.35 -14.86 0.08
CA THR A 30 -1.05 -15.83 0.93
C THR A 30 -2.07 -15.19 1.87
N LEU A 31 -2.03 -13.86 2.03
CA LEU A 31 -2.95 -13.09 2.86
C LEU A 31 -4.13 -12.52 2.05
N ALA A 32 -4.25 -12.86 0.76
CA ALA A 32 -5.27 -12.30 -0.13
C ALA A 32 -6.73 -12.58 0.30
N ASP A 33 -6.95 -13.53 1.20
CA ASP A 33 -8.26 -13.84 1.79
C ASP A 33 -8.33 -13.55 3.30
N ASP A 34 -7.31 -12.88 3.86
CA ASP A 34 -7.21 -12.55 5.28
C ASP A 34 -7.07 -11.03 5.48
N THR A 35 -8.20 -10.40 5.82
CA THR A 35 -8.26 -8.96 6.06
C THR A 35 -7.34 -8.52 7.20
N GLN A 36 -7.37 -9.21 8.34
CA GLN A 36 -6.61 -8.78 9.52
C GLN A 36 -5.12 -9.07 9.36
N GLY A 37 -4.77 -10.26 8.85
CA GLY A 37 -3.39 -10.58 8.51
C GLY A 37 -2.80 -9.59 7.51
N THR A 38 -3.59 -9.13 6.53
CA THR A 38 -3.17 -8.08 5.59
C THR A 38 -2.92 -6.73 6.28
N VAL A 39 -3.79 -6.28 7.18
CA VAL A 39 -3.59 -5.03 7.93
C VAL A 39 -2.34 -5.11 8.81
N GLU A 40 -2.14 -6.21 9.51
CA GLU A 40 -0.97 -6.42 10.36
C GLU A 40 0.32 -6.47 9.54
N ALA A 41 0.32 -7.20 8.42
CA ALA A 41 1.44 -7.26 7.49
C ALA A 41 1.76 -5.88 6.89
N ALA A 42 0.74 -5.10 6.53
CA ALA A 42 0.91 -3.75 6.02
C ALA A 42 1.57 -2.82 7.04
N LYS A 43 1.09 -2.83 8.30
CA LYS A 43 1.68 -2.06 9.41
C LYS A 43 3.11 -2.50 9.68
N TRP A 44 3.37 -3.80 9.68
CA TRP A 44 4.71 -4.34 9.89
C TRP A 44 5.67 -3.92 8.77
N LEU A 45 5.28 -4.09 7.50
CA LEU A 45 6.10 -3.69 6.35
C LEU A 45 6.38 -2.19 6.37
N HIS A 46 5.36 -1.36 6.59
CA HIS A 46 5.53 0.09 6.68
C HIS A 46 6.54 0.47 7.78
N LYS A 47 6.43 -0.16 8.96
CA LYS A 47 7.36 0.03 10.07
C LYS A 47 8.79 -0.44 9.74
N VAL A 48 8.94 -1.56 9.05
CA VAL A 48 10.27 -2.10 8.69
C VAL A 48 10.95 -1.25 7.64
N VAL A 49 10.20 -0.78 6.62
CA VAL A 49 10.75 0.11 5.59
C VAL A 49 11.08 1.47 6.19
N ASN A 50 10.21 2.02 7.04
CA ASN A 50 10.41 3.27 7.77
C ASN A 50 10.81 4.45 6.86
N ARG A 51 10.06 4.64 5.77
CA ARG A 51 10.24 5.74 4.82
C ARG A 51 8.90 6.36 4.48
N PRO A 52 8.79 7.70 4.39
CA PRO A 52 7.51 8.38 4.16
C PRO A 52 6.92 8.10 2.77
N ASN A 53 7.79 7.83 1.79
CA ASN A 53 7.42 7.57 0.40
C ASN A 53 7.28 6.07 0.07
N VAL A 54 6.93 5.24 1.06
CA VAL A 54 6.59 3.83 0.80
C VAL A 54 5.10 3.67 0.57
N TYR A 55 4.74 2.95 -0.48
CA TYR A 55 3.41 2.38 -0.65
C TYR A 55 3.42 0.93 -0.19
N ILE A 56 2.44 0.54 0.62
CA ILE A 56 2.13 -0.87 0.82
C ILE A 56 1.17 -1.30 -0.28
N LYS A 57 1.58 -2.28 -1.09
CA LYS A 57 0.73 -2.83 -2.14
C LYS A 57 -0.19 -3.91 -1.55
N ILE A 58 -1.49 -3.72 -1.72
CA ILE A 58 -2.55 -4.62 -1.23
C ILE A 58 -3.44 -5.00 -2.42
N PRO A 59 -3.71 -6.30 -2.66
CA PRO A 59 -4.57 -6.71 -3.75
C PRO A 59 -6.05 -6.41 -3.46
N ALA A 60 -6.78 -5.97 -4.48
CA ALA A 60 -8.22 -5.72 -4.42
C ALA A 60 -9.03 -7.02 -4.57
N THR A 61 -8.72 -8.05 -3.78
CA THR A 61 -9.64 -9.18 -3.61
C THR A 61 -10.83 -8.73 -2.77
N ALA A 62 -11.97 -9.43 -2.87
CA ALA A 62 -13.15 -9.08 -2.08
C ALA A 62 -12.86 -9.04 -0.56
N PRO A 63 -12.14 -10.02 0.02
CA PRO A 63 -11.81 -9.99 1.45
C PRO A 63 -10.82 -8.90 1.85
N CYS A 64 -9.95 -8.45 0.94
CA CYS A 64 -8.95 -7.43 1.26
C CYS A 64 -9.46 -5.99 1.11
N ILE A 65 -10.62 -5.74 0.50
CA ILE A 65 -11.18 -4.36 0.41
C ILE A 65 -11.19 -3.64 1.77
N PRO A 66 -11.71 -4.23 2.87
CA PRO A 66 -11.70 -3.55 4.18
C PRO A 66 -10.29 -3.31 4.74
N SER A 67 -9.29 -4.12 4.33
CA SER A 67 -7.91 -3.96 4.78
C SER A 67 -7.25 -2.70 4.19
N ILE A 68 -7.64 -2.30 2.97
CA ILE A 68 -7.17 -1.09 2.31
C ILE A 68 -7.61 0.13 3.13
N GLN A 69 -8.91 0.22 3.44
CA GLN A 69 -9.48 1.31 4.24
C GLN A 69 -8.83 1.40 5.62
N GLN A 70 -8.69 0.26 6.33
CA GLN A 70 -8.06 0.23 7.66
C GLN A 70 -6.58 0.62 7.64
N THR A 71 -5.86 0.26 6.59
CA THR A 71 -4.45 0.62 6.40
C THR A 71 -4.31 2.12 6.15
N ILE A 72 -5.13 2.69 5.27
CA ILE A 72 -5.18 4.14 5.02
C ILE A 72 -5.57 4.90 6.29
N ALA A 73 -6.57 4.43 7.03
CA ALA A 73 -6.98 5.02 8.30
C ALA A 73 -5.87 4.99 9.37
N SER A 74 -4.89 4.11 9.22
CA SER A 74 -3.69 4.05 10.07
C SER A 74 -2.58 5.01 9.61
N GLY A 75 -2.84 5.87 8.61
CA GLY A 75 -1.88 6.82 8.05
C GLY A 75 -0.85 6.19 7.10
N ILE A 76 -1.13 4.99 6.59
CA ILE A 76 -0.22 4.27 5.69
C ILE A 76 -0.71 4.41 4.25
N SER A 77 0.16 4.89 3.39
CA SER A 77 -0.08 4.99 1.95
C SER A 77 -0.22 3.60 1.32
N VAL A 78 -1.30 3.38 0.54
CA VAL A 78 -1.59 2.08 -0.12
C VAL A 78 -1.56 2.19 -1.64
N ASN A 79 -0.88 1.24 -2.30
CA ASN A 79 -1.02 0.98 -3.74
C ASN A 79 -2.00 -0.19 -3.93
N VAL A 80 -3.24 0.12 -4.34
CA VAL A 80 -4.23 -0.94 -4.57
C VAL A 80 -3.96 -1.61 -5.92
N THR A 81 -3.82 -2.94 -5.91
CA THR A 81 -3.44 -3.71 -7.11
C THR A 81 -4.48 -4.77 -7.50
N LEU A 82 -4.27 -5.44 -8.63
CA LEU A 82 -5.14 -6.51 -9.15
C LEU A 82 -6.62 -6.09 -9.34
N ILE A 83 -6.84 -4.85 -9.80
CA ILE A 83 -8.16 -4.35 -10.19
C ILE A 83 -8.36 -4.63 -11.69
N PHE A 84 -9.30 -5.52 -12.01
CA PHE A 84 -9.59 -5.95 -13.39
C PHE A 84 -11.03 -5.66 -13.84
N SER A 85 -11.86 -5.06 -12.99
CA SER A 85 -13.24 -4.72 -13.32
C SER A 85 -13.66 -3.39 -12.69
N LEU A 86 -14.64 -2.72 -13.32
CA LEU A 86 -15.21 -1.47 -12.81
C LEU A 86 -15.89 -1.69 -11.45
N THR A 87 -16.65 -2.77 -11.29
CA THR A 87 -17.25 -3.13 -10.00
C THR A 87 -16.21 -3.29 -8.90
N ARG A 88 -15.03 -3.84 -9.21
CA ARG A 88 -13.95 -3.94 -8.23
C ARG A 88 -13.32 -2.58 -7.93
N TYR A 89 -13.16 -1.74 -8.95
CA TYR A 89 -12.62 -0.39 -8.82
C TYR A 89 -13.52 0.50 -7.95
N GLU A 90 -14.84 0.45 -8.17
CA GLU A 90 -15.85 1.15 -7.36
C GLU A 90 -15.74 0.74 -5.89
N ALA A 91 -15.69 -0.57 -5.62
CA ALA A 91 -15.53 -1.10 -4.26
C ALA A 91 -14.22 -0.68 -3.55
N VAL A 92 -13.21 -0.21 -4.29
CA VAL A 92 -11.96 0.33 -3.70
C VAL A 92 -12.08 1.82 -3.41
N ILE A 93 -12.87 2.55 -4.20
CA ILE A 93 -13.04 4.01 -4.07
C ILE A 93 -13.99 4.37 -2.94
N ASP A 94 -15.03 3.56 -2.73
CA ASP A 94 -16.05 3.76 -1.69
C ASP A 94 -15.47 3.74 -0.25
#